data_AF-A0A1R2C6C5-F1
#
_entry.id   AF-A0A1R2C6C5-F1
#
_cell.length_a   1.000
_cell.length_b   1.000
_cell.length_c   1.000
_cell.angle_alpha   90.00
_cell.angle_beta   90.00
_cell.angle_gamma   90.00
#
_symmetry.space_group_name_H-M   'P 1'
#
loop_
_entity.id
_entity.type
_entity.pdbx_description
1 polymer ?
#
loop_
_entity_poly.entity_id
_entity_poly.type
_entity_poly.pdbx_seq_one_letter_code
_entity_poly.pdbx_strand_id
1 'polypeptide(L)'
;MQRNFRRTSSETINYRSPSSKSDIEILRDQIDNQIQLPPYITRDVDGTLGDYLQISILYGYITLFAVAFPLSGILTFIGVIIETYVDRYKLLYMVRRPLPLGAKNINKWKVVLVFNSIASIVTNAAIICFTMPTFSNWESAKNNKFLVYACFCIFMLLLRAAIAFGVPDIPLKYHLILKRHQKIAQKFIKGWEVVKTKGGITNVYVNPTIYCVQRSEKYYN
;
A
#
# COMPACT_ATOMS: atom_id res chain seq x y z
N MET A 1 -16.81 29.55 -3.77
CA MET A 1 -17.60 28.31 -3.52
C MET A 1 -16.99 27.54 -2.35
N GLN A 2 -17.36 27.92 -1.12
CA GLN A 2 -16.88 27.25 0.10
C GLN A 2 -17.76 26.02 0.34
N ARG A 3 -17.22 24.81 0.13
CA ARG A 3 -17.89 23.58 0.52
C ARG A 3 -17.80 23.46 2.04
N ASN A 4 -18.93 23.73 2.70
CA ASN A 4 -19.13 23.46 4.12
C ASN A 4 -18.87 21.98 4.42
N PHE A 5 -17.70 21.69 5.00
CA PHE A 5 -17.42 20.41 5.60
C PHE A 5 -18.20 20.34 6.91
N ARG A 6 -19.46 19.89 6.82
CA ARG A 6 -20.31 19.59 7.97
C ARG A 6 -19.57 18.48 8.75
N ARG A 7 -18.97 18.82 9.89
CA ARG A 7 -18.57 17.82 10.90
C ARG A 7 -19.79 16.95 11.13
N THR A 8 -19.76 15.71 10.68
CA THR A 8 -20.67 14.69 11.18
C THR A 8 -20.44 14.65 12.68
N SER A 9 -21.39 15.24 13.41
CA SER A 9 -21.55 15.08 14.84
C SER A 9 -21.30 13.62 15.18
N SER A 10 -20.48 13.40 16.21
CA SER A 10 -20.23 12.10 16.80
C SER A 10 -21.56 11.38 16.98
N GLU A 11 -21.93 10.50 16.05
CA GLU A 11 -22.95 9.51 16.29
C GLU A 11 -22.36 8.61 17.36
N THR A 12 -22.68 8.91 18.61
CA THR A 12 -22.68 7.92 19.66
C THR A 12 -23.50 6.77 19.12
N ILE A 13 -22.84 5.68 18.71
CA ILE A 13 -23.51 4.43 18.37
C ILE A 13 -24.23 4.03 19.65
N ASN A 14 -25.52 4.35 19.69
CA ASN A 14 -26.39 3.98 20.78
C ASN A 14 -26.54 2.47 20.64
N TYR A 15 -25.78 1.70 21.43
CA TYR A 15 -25.95 0.27 21.56
C TYR A 15 -27.32 0.04 22.21
N ARG A 16 -28.38 0.18 21.42
CA ARG A 16 -29.74 -0.10 21.85
C ARG A 16 -29.78 -1.62 22.06
N SER A 17 -29.76 -2.03 23.32
CA SER A 17 -30.08 -3.40 23.69
C SER A 17 -31.40 -3.78 23.00
N PRO A 18 -31.47 -4.92 22.29
CA PRO A 18 -32.67 -5.29 21.56
C PRO A 18 -33.86 -5.27 22.52
N SER A 19 -34.78 -4.33 22.31
CA SER A 19 -35.88 -4.07 23.25
C SER A 19 -37.10 -4.96 22.98
N SER A 20 -37.16 -5.59 21.81
CA SER A 20 -38.25 -6.47 21.37
C SER A 20 -37.77 -7.89 21.08
N LYS A 21 -38.63 -8.89 21.34
CA LYS A 21 -38.39 -10.30 20.94
C LYS A 21 -38.14 -10.44 19.43
N SER A 22 -38.78 -9.58 18.61
CA SER A 22 -38.57 -9.55 17.15
C SER A 22 -37.14 -9.18 16.77
N ASP A 23 -36.51 -8.25 17.50
CA ASP A 23 -35.15 -7.78 17.20
C ASP A 23 -34.14 -8.90 17.44
N ILE A 24 -34.37 -9.71 18.48
CA ILE A 24 -33.54 -10.87 18.81
C ILE A 24 -33.64 -11.94 17.72
N GLU A 25 -34.84 -12.15 17.15
CA GLU A 25 -35.06 -13.12 16.09
C GLU A 25 -34.39 -12.69 14.78
N ILE A 26 -34.48 -11.40 14.41
CA ILE A 26 -33.77 -10.85 13.25
C ILE A 26 -32.24 -10.98 13.43
N LEU A 27 -31.72 -10.68 14.63
CA LEU A 27 -30.29 -10.81 14.91
C LEU A 27 -29.83 -12.27 14.82
N ARG A 28 -30.63 -13.23 15.30
CA ARG A 28 -30.33 -14.67 15.17
C ARG A 28 -30.25 -15.08 13.72
N ASP A 29 -31.23 -14.69 12.90
CA ASP A 29 -31.24 -15.01 11.47
C ASP A 29 -30.02 -14.41 10.74
N GLN A 30 -29.63 -13.17 11.07
CA GLN A 30 -28.40 -12.57 10.55
C GLN A 30 -27.14 -13.36 10.95
N ILE A 31 -27.06 -13.82 12.20
CA ILE A 31 -25.95 -14.62 12.69
C ILE A 31 -25.89 -15.96 11.96
N ASP A 32 -27.04 -16.65 11.83
CA ASP A 32 -27.12 -17.95 11.17
C ASP A 32 -26.72 -17.85 9.69
N ASN A 33 -27.19 -16.81 8.98
CA ASN A 33 -26.78 -16.51 7.62
C ASN A 33 -25.26 -16.25 7.51
N GLN A 34 -24.68 -15.50 8.45
CA GLN A 34 -23.23 -15.24 8.49
C GLN A 34 -22.41 -16.48 8.90
N ILE A 35 -23.02 -17.46 9.58
CA ILE A 35 -22.37 -18.72 9.94
C ILE A 35 -22.22 -19.67 8.77
N GLN A 36 -23.15 -19.63 7.83
CA GLN A 36 -23.10 -20.45 6.63
C GLN A 36 -22.04 -19.97 5.62
N LEU A 37 -21.65 -18.69 5.67
CA LEU A 37 -20.63 -18.14 4.78
C LEU A 37 -19.22 -18.63 5.13
N PRO A 38 -18.37 -18.91 4.12
CA PRO A 38 -16.99 -19.28 4.35
C PRO A 38 -16.18 -18.12 4.97
N PRO A 39 -15.18 -18.43 5.82
CA PRO A 39 -14.28 -17.40 6.35
C PRO A 39 -13.34 -16.90 5.26
N TYR A 40 -13.10 -15.58 5.24
CA TYR A 40 -12.12 -14.98 4.33
C TYR A 40 -10.67 -15.37 4.68
N ILE A 41 -10.33 -15.44 5.97
CA ILE A 41 -9.00 -15.85 6.45
C ILE A 41 -9.15 -17.19 7.17
N THR A 42 -8.32 -18.17 6.80
CA THR A 42 -8.22 -19.47 7.48
C THR A 42 -6.92 -19.55 8.27
N ARG A 43 -6.75 -20.58 9.12
CA ARG A 43 -5.50 -20.77 9.88
C ARG A 43 -4.29 -21.02 8.96
N ASP A 44 -4.51 -21.71 7.85
CA ASP A 44 -3.44 -22.18 6.97
C ASP A 44 -3.21 -21.28 5.75
N VAL A 45 -4.25 -20.54 5.31
CA VAL A 45 -4.19 -19.69 4.12
C VAL A 45 -4.81 -18.32 4.40
N ASP A 46 -4.05 -17.27 4.08
CA ASP A 46 -4.51 -15.89 4.07
C ASP A 46 -5.37 -15.63 2.83
N GLY A 47 -6.63 -15.20 3.03
CA GLY A 47 -7.56 -14.88 1.95
C GLY A 47 -7.04 -13.83 0.98
N THR A 48 -6.19 -12.92 1.46
CA THR A 48 -5.58 -11.88 0.63
C THR A 48 -4.55 -12.43 -0.35
N LEU A 49 -4.01 -13.63 -0.12
CA LEU A 49 -2.98 -14.23 -0.97
C LEU A 49 -3.50 -14.44 -2.39
N GLY A 50 -4.72 -14.99 -2.53
CA GLY A 50 -5.35 -15.19 -3.83
C GLY A 50 -5.59 -13.86 -4.56
N ASP A 51 -6.09 -12.86 -3.83
CA ASP A 51 -6.40 -11.55 -4.39
C ASP A 51 -5.13 -10.84 -4.89
N TYR A 52 -4.04 -10.87 -4.12
CA TYR A 52 -2.74 -10.33 -4.56
C TYR A 52 -2.08 -11.14 -5.68
N LEU A 53 -2.28 -12.46 -5.72
CA LEU A 53 -1.78 -13.31 -6.80
C LEU A 53 -2.43 -12.90 -8.13
N GLN A 54 -3.73 -12.67 -8.13
CA GLN A 54 -4.46 -12.24 -9.30
C GLN A 54 -3.97 -10.88 -9.81
N ILE A 55 -3.79 -9.90 -8.92
CA ILE A 55 -3.21 -8.60 -9.26
C ILE A 55 -1.78 -8.77 -9.82
N SER A 56 -0.99 -9.68 -9.25
CA SER A 56 0.39 -9.95 -9.71
C SER A 56 0.42 -10.55 -11.12
N ILE A 57 -0.52 -11.43 -11.45
CA ILE A 57 -0.68 -12.02 -12.78
C ILE A 57 -1.12 -10.95 -13.80
N LEU A 58 -2.10 -10.11 -13.45
CA LEU A 58 -2.54 -8.97 -14.26
C LEU A 58 -1.38 -8.02 -14.56
N TYR A 59 -0.56 -7.72 -13.54
CA TYR A 59 0.66 -6.93 -13.69
C TYR A 59 1.70 -7.62 -14.60
N GLY A 60 1.82 -8.94 -14.53
CA GLY A 60 2.67 -9.73 -15.42
C GLY A 60 2.25 -9.58 -16.89
N TYR A 61 0.96 -9.73 -17.20
CA TYR A 61 0.47 -9.61 -18.59
C TYR A 61 0.77 -8.25 -19.21
N ILE A 62 0.50 -7.16 -18.47
CA ILE A 62 0.74 -5.81 -18.99
C ILE A 62 2.23 -5.48 -19.16
N THR A 63 3.12 -6.05 -18.33
CA THR A 63 4.55 -5.69 -18.34
C THR A 63 5.44 -6.65 -19.12
N LEU A 64 5.27 -7.96 -19.03
CA LEU A 64 6.19 -8.94 -19.64
C LEU A 64 6.11 -8.97 -21.17
N PHE A 65 4.93 -8.70 -21.73
CA PHE A 65 4.64 -8.83 -23.16
C PHE A 65 4.21 -7.52 -23.82
N ALA A 66 4.53 -6.38 -23.21
CA ALA A 66 4.10 -5.07 -23.68
C ALA A 66 4.49 -4.80 -25.15
N VAL A 67 5.70 -5.22 -25.55
CA VAL A 67 6.20 -5.02 -26.91
C VAL A 67 5.56 -5.99 -27.92
N ALA A 68 5.26 -7.22 -27.48
CA ALA A 68 4.67 -8.23 -28.36
C ALA A 68 3.16 -8.01 -28.57
N PHE A 69 2.44 -7.55 -27.54
CA PHE A 69 1.01 -7.33 -27.61
C PHE A 69 0.60 -5.98 -26.97
N PRO A 70 0.64 -4.88 -27.75
CA PRO A 70 0.33 -3.54 -27.24
C PRO A 70 -1.09 -3.39 -26.68
N LEU A 71 -2.06 -4.18 -27.18
CA LEU A 71 -3.45 -4.15 -26.72
C LEU A 71 -3.62 -4.74 -25.31
N SER A 72 -2.59 -5.41 -24.76
CA SER A 72 -2.63 -5.98 -23.42
C SER A 72 -3.00 -4.95 -22.36
N GLY A 73 -2.53 -3.70 -22.49
CA GLY A 73 -2.82 -2.67 -21.50
C GLY A 73 -4.31 -2.38 -21.37
N ILE A 74 -5.06 -2.37 -22.48
CA ILE A 74 -6.50 -2.13 -22.48
C ILE A 74 -7.24 -3.32 -21.88
N LEU A 75 -6.85 -4.55 -22.26
CA LEU A 75 -7.47 -5.76 -21.71
C LEU A 75 -7.24 -5.88 -20.20
N THR A 76 -6.02 -5.63 -19.74
CA THR A 76 -5.70 -5.62 -18.31
C THR A 76 -6.48 -4.53 -17.57
N PHE A 77 -6.64 -3.34 -18.16
CA PHE A 77 -7.41 -2.26 -17.56
C PHE A 77 -8.88 -2.65 -17.34
N ILE A 78 -9.53 -3.22 -18.36
CA ILE A 78 -10.90 -3.74 -18.26
C ILE A 78 -10.97 -4.85 -17.19
N GLY A 79 -9.99 -5.77 -17.20
CA GLY A 79 -9.88 -6.84 -16.20
C GLY A 79 -9.79 -6.30 -14.78
N VAL A 80 -8.98 -5.28 -14.52
CA VAL A 80 -8.85 -4.64 -13.19
C VAL A 80 -10.15 -3.97 -12.74
N ILE A 81 -10.91 -3.36 -13.67
CA ILE A 81 -12.22 -2.79 -13.35
C ILE A 81 -13.19 -3.89 -12.92
N ILE A 82 -13.32 -4.95 -13.73
CA ILE A 82 -14.19 -6.08 -13.42
C ILE A 82 -13.80 -6.69 -12.08
N GLU A 83 -12.51 -6.92 -11.86
CA GLU A 83 -12.00 -7.51 -10.62
C GLU A 83 -12.34 -6.66 -9.41
N THR A 84 -12.23 -5.34 -9.52
CA THR A 84 -12.62 -4.43 -8.44
C THR A 84 -14.10 -4.58 -8.06
N TYR A 85 -14.99 -4.89 -9.02
CA TYR A 85 -16.40 -5.16 -8.70
C TYR A 85 -16.60 -6.55 -8.10
N VAL A 86 -15.88 -7.56 -8.60
CA VAL A 86 -15.93 -8.93 -8.09
C VAL A 86 -15.43 -8.99 -6.64
N ASP A 87 -14.32 -8.34 -6.32
CA ASP A 87 -13.76 -8.28 -4.96
C ASP A 87 -14.71 -7.59 -3.97
N ARG A 88 -15.35 -6.50 -4.40
CA ARG A 88 -16.37 -5.82 -3.59
C ARG A 88 -17.54 -6.75 -3.31
N TYR A 89 -18.05 -7.44 -4.34
CA TYR A 89 -19.16 -8.37 -4.19
C TYR A 89 -18.78 -9.54 -3.29
N LYS A 90 -17.58 -10.10 -3.46
CA LYS A 90 -17.01 -11.18 -2.66
C LYS A 90 -17.03 -10.81 -1.17
N LEU A 91 -16.48 -9.64 -0.81
CA LEU A 91 -16.40 -9.18 0.58
C LEU A 91 -17.75 -8.80 1.20
N LEU A 92 -18.75 -8.43 0.39
CA LEU A 92 -20.07 -8.04 0.88
C LEU A 92 -21.04 -9.23 1.04
N TYR A 93 -20.97 -10.20 0.13
CA TYR A 93 -22.01 -11.23 0.00
C TYR A 93 -21.50 -12.67 0.03
N MET A 94 -20.22 -12.92 -0.31
CA MET A 94 -19.73 -14.30 -0.47
C MET A 94 -18.91 -14.82 0.71
N VAL A 95 -18.37 -13.93 1.55
CA VAL A 95 -17.56 -14.33 2.72
C VAL A 95 -18.09 -13.69 3.99
N ARG A 96 -17.85 -14.35 5.13
CA ARG A 96 -18.09 -13.76 6.44
C ARG A 96 -17.18 -12.55 6.63
N ARG A 97 -17.69 -11.51 7.31
CA ARG A 97 -16.92 -10.31 7.68
C ARG A 97 -15.55 -10.66 8.30
N PRO A 98 -14.42 -10.28 7.68
CA PRO A 98 -13.10 -10.53 8.23
C PRO A 98 -12.81 -9.64 9.44
N LEU A 99 -11.98 -10.15 10.35
CA LEU A 99 -11.47 -9.35 11.47
C LEU A 99 -10.45 -8.32 10.96
N PRO A 100 -10.54 -7.05 11.38
CA PRO A 100 -9.59 -6.03 10.96
C PRO A 100 -8.22 -6.31 11.57
N LEU A 101 -7.25 -6.65 10.72
CA LEU A 101 -5.86 -6.83 11.09
C LEU A 101 -5.04 -5.62 10.66
N GLY A 102 -4.22 -5.07 11.56
CA GLY A 102 -3.33 -3.98 11.24
C GLY A 102 -2.19 -4.44 10.33
N ALA A 103 -2.08 -3.85 9.14
CA ALA A 103 -0.97 -4.08 8.23
C ALA A 103 -0.25 -2.76 7.93
N LYS A 104 1.09 -2.74 8.05
CA LYS A 104 1.89 -1.56 7.75
C LYS A 104 2.16 -1.41 6.25
N ASN A 105 2.42 -2.54 5.56
CA ASN A 105 2.81 -2.60 4.16
C ASN A 105 2.28 -3.90 3.52
N ILE A 106 2.30 -3.95 2.18
CA ILE A 106 2.02 -5.15 1.38
C ILE A 106 3.14 -6.23 1.45
N ASN A 107 4.24 -5.92 2.15
CA ASN A 107 5.37 -6.81 2.46
C ASN A 107 5.91 -7.57 1.24
N LYS A 108 5.84 -8.92 1.26
CA LYS A 108 6.47 -9.82 0.29
C LYS A 108 5.99 -9.61 -1.14
N TRP A 109 4.74 -9.15 -1.32
CA TRP A 109 4.20 -8.84 -2.65
C TRP A 109 4.97 -7.73 -3.37
N LYS A 110 5.55 -6.76 -2.63
CA LYS A 110 6.45 -5.76 -3.25
C LYS A 110 7.64 -6.43 -3.94
N VAL A 111 8.20 -7.49 -3.36
CA VAL A 111 9.33 -8.23 -3.93
C VAL A 111 8.90 -8.95 -5.20
N VAL A 112 7.73 -9.59 -5.20
CA VAL A 112 7.17 -10.27 -6.38
C VAL A 112 6.93 -9.29 -7.53
N LEU A 113 6.35 -8.12 -7.24
CA LEU A 113 6.12 -7.09 -8.26
C LEU A 113 7.44 -6.55 -8.82
N VAL A 114 8.44 -6.29 -7.97
CA VAL A 114 9.78 -5.86 -8.41
C VAL A 114 10.45 -6.93 -9.27
N PHE A 115 10.33 -8.20 -8.91
CA PHE A 115 10.83 -9.31 -9.71
C PHE A 115 10.18 -9.31 -11.11
N ASN A 116 8.85 -9.19 -11.18
CA ASN A 116 8.14 -9.08 -12.45
C ASN A 116 8.59 -7.85 -13.27
N SER A 117 8.84 -6.71 -12.64
CA SER A 117 9.37 -5.52 -13.34
C SER A 117 10.76 -5.78 -13.95
N ILE A 118 11.64 -6.48 -13.25
CA ILE A 118 12.99 -6.82 -13.75
C ILE A 118 12.88 -7.86 -14.88
N ALA A 119 12.06 -8.89 -14.70
CA ALA A 119 11.82 -9.90 -15.72
C ALA A 119 11.25 -9.26 -17.01
N SER A 120 10.34 -8.28 -16.88
CA SER A 120 9.79 -7.51 -18.00
C SER A 120 10.85 -6.79 -18.83
N ILE A 121 11.89 -6.24 -18.19
CA ILE A 121 13.00 -5.60 -18.94
C ILE A 121 13.71 -6.65 -19.80
N VAL A 122 14.02 -7.80 -19.21
CA VAL A 122 14.74 -8.91 -19.88
C VAL A 122 13.93 -9.48 -21.03
N THR A 123 12.62 -9.70 -20.85
CA THR A 123 11.75 -10.29 -21.88
C THR A 123 11.50 -9.32 -23.04
N ASN A 124 11.13 -8.07 -22.76
CA ASN A 124 10.87 -7.09 -23.82
C ASN A 124 12.13 -6.75 -24.60
N ALA A 125 13.29 -6.66 -23.94
CA ALA A 125 14.58 -6.51 -24.61
C ALA A 125 14.86 -7.67 -25.58
N ALA A 126 14.54 -8.90 -25.18
CA ALA A 126 14.75 -10.08 -26.02
C ALA A 126 13.83 -10.06 -27.25
N ILE A 127 12.55 -9.69 -27.08
CA ILE A 127 11.59 -9.56 -28.19
C ILE A 127 12.09 -8.54 -29.22
N ILE A 128 12.58 -7.38 -28.75
CA ILE A 128 13.11 -6.33 -29.65
C ILE A 128 14.36 -6.83 -30.40
N CYS A 129 15.31 -7.46 -29.71
CA CYS A 129 16.60 -7.81 -30.31
C CYS A 129 16.55 -9.05 -31.20
N PHE A 130 15.71 -10.04 -30.87
CA PHE A 130 15.68 -11.33 -31.55
C PHE A 130 14.49 -11.50 -32.50
N THR A 131 13.34 -10.89 -32.20
CA THR A 131 12.11 -11.09 -32.98
C THR A 131 11.85 -9.96 -33.97
N MET A 132 12.04 -8.71 -33.55
CA MET A 132 11.71 -7.56 -34.38
C MET A 132 12.82 -7.23 -35.40
N PRO A 133 12.48 -6.74 -36.61
CA PRO A 133 13.47 -6.31 -37.61
C PRO A 133 14.12 -4.96 -37.28
N THR A 134 14.04 -4.48 -36.04
CA THR A 134 14.47 -3.13 -35.62
C THR A 134 15.92 -2.82 -35.96
N PHE A 135 16.81 -3.81 -35.94
CA PHE A 135 18.24 -3.64 -36.22
C PHE A 135 18.65 -4.07 -37.65
N SER A 136 17.70 -4.24 -38.57
CA SER A 136 18.01 -4.69 -39.95
C SER A 136 18.95 -3.75 -40.70
N ASN A 137 18.86 -2.44 -40.41
CA ASN A 137 19.61 -1.39 -41.09
C ASN A 137 20.98 -1.11 -40.44
N TRP A 138 21.29 -1.77 -39.32
CA TRP A 138 22.54 -1.60 -38.59
C TRP A 138 23.34 -2.89 -38.64
N GLU A 139 24.30 -2.95 -39.56
CA GLU A 139 25.10 -4.17 -39.82
C GLU A 139 25.87 -4.65 -38.58
N SER A 140 26.51 -3.74 -37.82
CA SER A 140 27.21 -4.11 -36.57
C SER A 140 26.26 -4.65 -35.48
N ALA A 141 25.05 -4.12 -35.36
CA ALA A 141 24.05 -4.59 -34.40
C ALA A 141 23.46 -5.94 -34.81
N LYS A 142 23.26 -6.15 -36.12
CA LYS A 142 22.82 -7.40 -36.71
C LYS A 142 23.84 -8.53 -36.51
N ASN A 143 25.12 -8.24 -36.64
CA ASN A 143 26.21 -9.20 -36.43
C ASN A 143 26.43 -9.53 -34.95
N ASN A 144 26.16 -8.58 -34.04
CA ASN A 144 26.41 -8.73 -32.60
C ASN A 144 25.13 -8.59 -31.74
N LYS A 145 24.05 -9.31 -32.09
CA LYS A 145 22.74 -9.19 -31.41
C LYS A 145 22.80 -9.42 -29.89
N PHE A 146 23.61 -10.39 -29.43
CA PHE A 146 23.77 -10.68 -28.00
C PHE A 146 24.40 -9.51 -27.23
N LEU A 147 25.36 -8.81 -27.83
CA LEU A 147 26.00 -7.64 -27.22
C LEU A 147 25.02 -6.48 -27.14
N VAL A 148 24.28 -6.21 -28.22
CA VAL A 148 23.23 -5.17 -28.24
C VAL A 148 22.16 -5.45 -27.18
N TYR A 149 21.72 -6.70 -27.06
CA TYR A 149 20.79 -7.13 -26.02
C TYR A 149 21.33 -6.89 -24.60
N ALA A 150 22.57 -7.30 -24.33
CA ALA A 150 23.20 -7.11 -23.02
C ALA A 150 23.33 -5.62 -22.68
N CYS A 151 23.80 -4.80 -23.61
CA CYS A 151 23.91 -3.35 -23.44
C CYS A 151 22.54 -2.71 -23.17
N PHE A 152 21.51 -3.10 -23.92
CA PHE A 152 20.16 -2.57 -23.74
C PHE A 152 19.56 -2.96 -22.38
N CYS A 153 19.74 -4.22 -21.95
CA CYS A 153 19.32 -4.67 -20.62
C CYS A 153 20.04 -3.89 -19.50
N ILE A 154 21.36 -3.74 -19.57
CA ILE A 154 22.14 -3.00 -18.58
C ILE A 154 21.67 -1.53 -18.52
N PHE A 155 21.49 -0.90 -19.67
CA PHE A 155 20.99 0.46 -19.75
C PHE A 155 19.61 0.62 -19.10
N MET A 156 18.66 -0.26 -19.41
CA MET A 156 17.30 -0.20 -18.84
C MET A 156 17.28 -0.53 -17.34
N LEU A 157 18.14 -1.44 -16.87
CA LEU A 157 18.28 -1.73 -15.44
C LEU A 157 18.88 -0.55 -14.67
N LEU A 158 19.88 0.12 -15.24
CA LEU A 158 20.46 1.35 -14.68
C LEU A 158 19.42 2.46 -14.61
N LEU A 159 18.64 2.67 -15.69
CA LEU A 159 17.54 3.63 -15.71
C LEU A 159 16.51 3.33 -14.61
N ARG A 160 16.11 2.07 -14.47
CA ARG A 160 15.20 1.64 -13.39
C ARG A 160 15.79 1.93 -12.01
N ALA A 161 17.08 1.65 -11.80
CA ALA A 161 17.75 1.92 -10.53
C ALA A 161 17.84 3.42 -10.23
N ALA A 162 18.12 4.25 -11.23
CA ALA A 162 18.15 5.71 -11.12
C ALA A 162 16.77 6.27 -10.72
N ILE A 163 15.69 5.78 -11.33
CA ILE A 163 14.32 6.17 -10.96
C ILE A 163 14.01 5.74 -9.51
N ALA A 164 14.37 4.51 -9.14
CA ALA A 164 14.15 4.01 -7.79
C ALA A 164 14.92 4.81 -6.72
N PHE A 165 16.09 5.37 -7.06
CA PHE A 165 16.86 6.24 -6.19
C PHE A 165 16.33 7.68 -6.14
N GLY A 166 15.85 8.19 -7.29
CA GLY A 166 15.37 9.57 -7.41
C GLY A 166 14.00 9.81 -6.76
N VAL A 167 13.16 8.78 -6.63
CA VAL A 167 11.81 8.90 -6.05
C VAL A 167 11.85 8.56 -4.56
N PRO A 168 11.60 9.52 -3.65
CA PRO A 168 11.54 9.22 -2.22
C PRO A 168 10.31 8.34 -1.91
N ASP A 169 10.52 7.27 -1.12
CA ASP A 169 9.45 6.32 -0.71
C ASP A 169 8.28 6.99 0.04
N ILE A 170 8.52 8.14 0.67
CA ILE A 170 7.57 8.81 1.54
C ILE A 170 7.42 10.27 1.09
N PRO A 171 6.19 10.74 0.80
CA PRO A 171 5.96 12.12 0.40
C PRO A 171 6.27 13.12 1.53
N LEU A 172 6.67 14.34 1.17
CA LEU A 172 7.07 15.37 2.13
C LEU A 172 5.97 15.72 3.14
N LYS A 173 4.71 15.80 2.69
CA LYS A 173 3.56 16.10 3.55
C LYS A 173 3.41 15.11 4.71
N TYR A 174 3.73 13.84 4.46
CA TYR A 174 3.63 12.80 5.48
C TYR A 174 4.66 12.99 6.60
N HIS A 175 5.86 13.48 6.28
CA HIS A 175 6.89 13.80 7.29
C HIS A 175 6.41 14.87 8.28
N LEU A 176 5.67 15.89 7.81
CA LEU A 176 5.11 16.92 8.67
C LEU A 176 4.06 16.34 9.63
N ILE A 177 3.19 15.46 9.11
CA ILE A 177 2.15 14.80 9.89
C ILE A 177 2.77 13.88 10.94
N LEU A 178 3.80 13.11 10.59
CA LEU A 178 4.54 12.26 11.54
C LEU A 178 5.20 13.10 12.64
N LYS A 179 5.91 14.17 12.28
CA LYS A 179 6.53 15.09 13.25
C LYS A 179 5.48 15.69 14.20
N ARG A 180 4.30 16.05 13.69
CA ARG A 180 3.18 16.53 14.51
C ARG A 180 2.68 15.44 15.46
N HIS A 181 2.43 14.22 14.98
CA HIS A 181 1.97 13.12 15.83
C HIS A 181 3.01 12.78 16.91
N GLN A 182 4.30 12.77 16.57
CA GLN A 182 5.38 12.58 17.54
C GLN A 182 5.40 13.67 18.60
N LYS A 183 5.23 14.94 18.21
CA LYS A 183 5.17 16.06 19.16
C LYS A 183 3.96 15.95 20.10
N ILE A 184 2.79 15.59 19.58
CA ILE A 184 1.58 15.36 20.38
C ILE A 184 1.80 14.19 21.34
N ALA A 185 2.32 13.06 20.86
CA ALA A 185 2.60 11.90 21.70
C ALA A 185 3.63 12.20 22.79
N GLN A 186 4.70 12.93 22.46
CA GLN A 186 5.70 13.37 23.44
C GLN A 186 5.08 14.27 24.51
N LYS A 187 4.26 15.25 24.10
CA LYS A 187 3.64 16.21 25.02
C LYS A 187 2.58 15.56 25.91
N PHE A 188 1.67 14.77 25.34
CA PHE A 188 0.50 14.27 26.07
C PHE A 188 0.67 12.88 26.69
N ILE A 189 1.42 11.98 26.06
CA ILE A 189 1.63 10.62 26.59
C ILE A 189 2.86 10.59 27.49
N LYS A 190 3.98 11.13 26.99
CA LYS A 190 5.23 11.10 27.74
C LYS A 190 5.39 12.26 28.70
N GLY A 191 4.58 13.32 28.58
CA GLY A 191 4.67 14.51 29.41
C GLY A 191 5.95 15.32 29.20
N TRP A 192 6.57 15.29 28.02
CA TRP A 192 7.77 16.10 27.74
C TRP A 192 7.47 17.16 26.68
N GLU A 193 7.80 18.42 26.98
CA GLU A 193 7.75 19.54 26.05
C GLU A 193 9.15 20.06 25.75
N VAL A 194 9.51 20.06 24.47
CA VAL A 194 10.78 20.62 24.00
C VAL A 194 10.64 22.13 23.87
N VAL A 195 11.34 22.89 24.73
CA VAL A 195 11.31 24.35 24.75
C VAL A 195 12.66 24.89 24.27
N LYS A 196 12.65 25.82 23.32
CA LYS A 196 13.85 26.59 22.96
C LYS A 196 14.04 27.72 23.96
N THR A 197 15.12 27.68 24.75
CA THR A 197 15.55 28.75 25.65
C THR A 197 16.76 29.48 25.05
N LYS A 198 17.09 30.66 25.60
CA LYS A 198 18.23 31.49 25.12
C LYS A 198 19.58 30.76 25.14
N GLY A 199 19.71 29.66 25.89
CA GLY A 199 20.91 28.82 25.97
C GLY A 199 20.84 27.50 25.16
N GLY A 200 19.81 27.26 24.36
CA GLY A 200 19.69 26.04 23.53
C GLY A 200 18.33 25.36 23.59
N ILE A 201 18.29 24.08 23.24
CA ILE A 201 17.08 23.26 23.25
C ILE A 201 17.05 22.50 24.59
N THR A 202 16.03 22.73 25.40
CA THR A 202 15.86 22.07 26.71
C THR A 202 14.55 21.30 26.74
N ASN A 203 14.59 20.03 27.18
CA ASN A 203 13.40 19.20 27.38
C ASN A 203 12.83 19.48 28.78
N VAL A 204 11.58 19.93 28.84
CA VAL A 204 10.88 20.22 30.10
C VAL A 204 9.80 19.16 30.31
N TYR A 205 9.74 18.56 31.50
CA TYR A 205 8.66 17.65 31.84
C TYR A 205 7.42 18.47 32.23
N VAL A 206 6.31 18.24 31.52
CA VAL A 206 4.99 18.83 31.72
C VAL A 206 4.04 17.68 32.02
N ASN A 207 3.75 17.46 33.30
CA ASN A 207 2.82 16.41 33.73
C ASN A 207 1.39 16.72 33.22
N PRO A 208 0.72 15.82 32.48
CA PRO A 208 -0.63 16.07 31.95
C PRO A 208 -1.73 16.08 33.02
N THR A 209 -1.47 15.64 34.27
CA THR A 209 -2.45 15.62 35.37
C THR A 209 -2.24 16.69 36.43
N ILE A 210 -1.11 17.39 36.41
CA ILE A 210 -0.84 18.48 37.35
C ILE A 210 -0.16 19.58 36.55
N TYR A 211 -0.80 20.75 36.45
CA TYR A 211 -0.14 21.99 36.04
C TYR A 211 0.85 22.42 37.12
N CYS A 212 1.89 21.64 37.38
CA CYS A 212 3.07 22.06 38.11
C CYS A 212 4.26 21.90 37.17
N VAL A 213 4.81 23.04 36.76
CA VAL A 213 6.05 23.13 36.01
C VAL A 213 7.16 22.68 36.95
N GLN A 214 7.57 21.42 36.87
CA GLN A 214 8.74 20.94 37.59
C GLN A 214 9.97 21.19 36.72
N ARG A 215 10.74 22.22 37.09
CA ARG A 215 12.02 22.58 36.47
C ARG A 215 12.99 21.43 36.68
N SER A 216 13.30 20.68 35.63
CA SER A 216 14.39 19.68 35.67
C SER A 216 15.71 20.42 35.86
N GLU A 217 16.34 20.23 37.02
CA GLU A 217 17.71 20.68 37.27
C GLU A 217 18.69 19.91 36.40
N LYS A 218 19.71 20.62 35.94
CA LYS A 218 20.81 20.11 35.12
C LYS A 218 21.53 18.99 35.89
N TYR A 219 21.60 17.80 35.33
CA TYR A 219 22.64 16.84 35.71
C TYR A 219 23.92 17.22 34.98
N TYR A 220 24.91 17.69 35.75
CA TYR A 220 26.31 17.67 35.37
C TYR A 220 26.88 16.30 35.72
N ASN A 221 27.27 15.55 34.69
CA ASN A 221 28.54 14.83 34.54
C ASN A 221 28.47 13.94 33.30
#